data_AF-A0A1W9XCH7-F1
#
_entry.id   AF-A0A1W9XCH7-F1
#
_cell.length_a   1.000
_cell.length_b   1.000
_cell.length_c   1.000
_cell.angle_alpha   90.00
_cell.angle_beta   90.00
_cell.angle_gamma   90.00
#
_symmetry.space_group_name_H-M   'P 1'
#
loop_
_entity.id
_entity.type
_entity.pdbx_description
1 polymer ?
#
loop_
_entity_poly.entity_id
_entity_poly.type
_entity_poly.pdbx_seq_one_letter_code
_entity_poly.pdbx_strand_id
1 'polypeptide(L)'
;MENPLSLDRILEYGISESLEILAEDVDELLWNREQKLHDSVWEIAYTAPKRFASIHDQRILVIIDEFQNITQYVYRDDACRGKPDETLAGSFHDVMESKIAPMLVTGSYVGWLISVINKYLEAGRLKRTFIDPYLSPEHGLQAVYRYAEVSGIPITNESADQINRLCMSDPFFISCVIQSEFGDKDLTTREGVVDTVSYEINDENSEMSMTWGEYIELTLDKVNDRHAKTMLLHLSRHSDREWTPRELKTELGLEISEKEIRKKLEIMVKADVIRKGMADIDYWGLRDGTLNLILRRRFEKEIRDFAPDLKKDFNEELDRLRKDRASLLGRLGNLVGKFAEFQLFTEFRSRKRFPLSAYFNGVEDGTRLNITDVRMREKFQRRDGKEMEADVLADSDCGRTVFVEVRKTREKTGLRVLRAFQEKREAYSERFPKRKVLPAFLSVGGFTRGALKFCRENGIGTATEIRYFQEK
;
A
#
# COMPACT_ATOMS: atom_id res chain seq x y z
N MET A 1 10.17 -2.31 31.89
CA MET A 1 9.65 -3.54 32.52
C MET A 1 9.64 -3.33 34.02
N GLU A 2 8.48 -3.41 34.64
CA GLU A 2 8.35 -3.41 36.10
C GLU A 2 8.99 -4.69 36.66
N ASN A 3 9.60 -4.60 37.85
CA ASN A 3 10.17 -5.76 38.52
C ASN A 3 9.04 -6.75 38.85
N PRO A 4 9.04 -7.98 38.28
CA PRO A 4 8.01 -8.97 38.58
C PRO A 4 8.01 -9.31 40.07
N LEU A 5 6.82 -9.55 40.64
CA LEU A 5 6.70 -9.99 42.03
C LEU A 5 7.31 -11.39 42.19
N SER A 6 8.06 -11.62 43.26
CA SER A 6 8.45 -12.98 43.66
C SER A 6 7.24 -13.75 44.16
N LEU A 7 7.32 -15.10 44.16
CA LEU A 7 6.27 -15.93 44.75
C LEU A 7 5.98 -15.51 46.20
N ASP A 8 6.99 -15.25 47.02
CA ASP A 8 6.80 -14.77 48.40
C ASP A 8 5.99 -13.47 48.47
N ARG A 9 6.23 -12.52 47.56
CA ARG A 9 5.46 -11.26 47.49
C ARG A 9 4.04 -11.46 46.99
N ILE A 10 3.81 -12.44 46.12
CA ILE A 10 2.47 -12.82 45.66
C ILE A 10 1.71 -13.50 46.82
N LEU A 11 2.37 -14.34 47.61
CA LEU A 11 1.80 -14.96 48.81
C LEU A 11 1.42 -13.90 49.86
N GLU A 12 2.34 -12.98 50.18
CA GLU A 12 2.09 -11.87 51.09
C GLU A 12 0.88 -11.05 50.65
N TYR A 13 0.79 -10.74 49.35
CA TYR A 13 -0.36 -10.04 48.77
C TYR A 13 -1.66 -10.86 48.87
N GLY A 14 -1.60 -12.15 48.57
CA GLY A 14 -2.75 -13.06 48.69
C GLY A 14 -3.30 -13.11 50.11
N ILE A 15 -2.43 -13.17 51.12
CA ILE A 15 -2.81 -13.14 52.53
C ILE A 15 -3.36 -11.76 52.92
N SER A 16 -2.70 -10.66 52.54
CA SER A 16 -3.12 -9.31 52.94
C SER A 16 -4.47 -8.91 52.36
N GLU A 17 -4.77 -9.34 51.13
CA GLU A 17 -6.03 -9.05 50.44
C GLU A 17 -7.09 -10.15 50.67
N SER A 18 -6.83 -11.14 51.53
CA SER A 18 -7.74 -12.26 51.79
C SER A 18 -8.13 -13.05 50.53
N LEU A 19 -7.19 -13.19 49.59
CA LEU A 19 -7.31 -13.99 48.38
C LEU A 19 -6.78 -15.41 48.67
N GLU A 20 -7.53 -16.18 49.46
CA GLU A 20 -7.12 -17.51 49.97
C GLU A 20 -6.59 -18.42 48.86
N ILE A 21 -7.29 -18.50 47.73
CA ILE A 21 -6.91 -19.36 46.59
C ILE A 21 -5.60 -18.92 45.92
N LEU A 22 -5.31 -17.62 45.90
CA LEU A 22 -4.02 -17.13 45.39
C LEU A 22 -2.88 -17.53 46.34
N ALA A 23 -3.11 -17.43 47.66
CA ALA A 23 -2.12 -17.84 48.65
C ALA A 23 -1.88 -19.35 48.60
N GLU A 24 -2.95 -20.16 48.53
CA GLU A 24 -2.87 -21.62 48.39
C GLU A 24 -2.12 -22.04 47.12
N ASP A 25 -2.41 -21.43 45.96
CA ASP A 25 -1.71 -21.74 44.72
C ASP A 25 -0.21 -21.41 44.83
N VAL A 26 0.17 -20.33 45.52
CA VAL A 26 1.58 -19.97 45.71
C VAL A 26 2.29 -20.94 46.66
N ASP A 27 1.66 -21.32 47.77
CA ASP A 27 2.20 -22.33 48.68
C ASP A 27 2.39 -23.67 47.96
N GLU A 28 1.42 -24.07 47.14
CA GLU A 28 1.49 -25.29 46.34
C GLU A 28 2.59 -25.20 45.27
N LEU A 29 2.77 -24.05 44.61
CA LEU A 29 3.87 -23.81 43.68
C LEU A 29 5.23 -23.93 44.36
N LEU A 30 5.41 -23.34 45.54
CA LEU A 30 6.65 -23.39 46.32
C LEU A 30 6.96 -24.84 46.74
N TRP A 31 5.98 -25.55 47.28
CA TRP A 31 6.13 -26.95 47.69
C TRP A 31 6.45 -27.85 46.49
N ASN A 32 5.70 -27.76 45.39
CA ASN A 32 5.94 -28.55 44.18
C ASN A 32 7.33 -28.28 43.59
N ARG A 33 7.80 -27.03 43.64
CA ARG A 33 9.15 -26.67 43.20
C ARG A 33 10.23 -27.35 44.05
N GLU A 34 10.09 -27.36 45.37
CA GLU A 34 11.01 -28.05 46.28
C GLU A 34 11.05 -29.56 46.03
N GLN A 35 9.89 -30.16 45.74
CA GLN A 35 9.77 -31.59 45.42
C GLN A 35 10.15 -31.93 43.96
N LYS A 36 10.54 -30.94 43.15
CA LYS A 36 10.82 -31.09 41.70
C LYS A 36 9.64 -31.65 40.89
N LEU A 37 8.40 -31.38 41.33
CA LEU A 37 7.17 -31.73 40.65
C LEU A 37 6.84 -30.67 39.58
N HIS A 38 7.70 -30.57 38.57
CA HIS A 38 7.63 -29.50 37.57
C HIS A 38 6.33 -29.51 36.75
N ASP A 39 5.75 -30.68 36.51
CA ASP A 39 4.45 -30.79 35.81
C ASP A 39 3.32 -30.14 36.62
N SER A 40 3.31 -30.34 37.94
CA SER A 40 2.33 -29.72 38.85
C SER A 40 2.53 -28.21 38.96
N VAL A 41 3.79 -27.75 39.00
CA VAL A 41 4.11 -26.31 38.94
C VAL A 41 3.54 -25.69 37.66
N TRP A 42 3.75 -26.35 36.53
CA TRP A 42 3.23 -25.90 35.24
C TRP A 42 1.70 -25.88 35.22
N GLU A 43 1.06 -26.96 35.70
CA GLU A 43 -0.40 -27.10 35.73
C GLU A 43 -1.10 -26.00 36.52
N ILE A 44 -0.60 -25.69 37.71
CA ILE A 44 -1.13 -24.59 38.53
C ILE A 44 -1.00 -23.27 37.75
N ALA A 45 0.18 -23.00 37.19
CA ALA A 45 0.45 -21.74 36.50
C ALA A 45 -0.44 -21.53 35.26
N TYR A 46 -0.54 -22.52 34.37
CA TYR A 46 -1.28 -22.32 33.11
C TYR A 46 -2.81 -22.38 33.29
N THR A 47 -3.31 -23.08 34.33
CA THR A 47 -4.76 -23.18 34.61
C THR A 47 -5.30 -22.05 35.49
N ALA A 48 -4.42 -21.33 36.22
CA ALA A 48 -4.80 -20.27 37.15
C ALA A 48 -5.79 -19.24 36.57
N PRO A 49 -5.64 -18.71 35.33
CA PRO A 49 -6.62 -17.76 34.78
C PRO A 49 -8.05 -18.33 34.70
N LYS A 50 -8.22 -19.59 34.28
CA LYS A 50 -9.53 -20.24 34.20
C LYS A 50 -10.11 -20.47 35.60
N ARG A 51 -9.28 -20.93 36.54
CA ARG A 51 -9.67 -21.17 37.93
C ARG A 51 -10.11 -19.88 38.62
N PHE A 52 -9.29 -18.84 38.58
CA PHE A 52 -9.59 -17.54 39.20
C PHE A 52 -10.81 -16.89 38.58
N ALA A 53 -10.95 -16.92 37.25
CA ALA A 53 -12.15 -16.42 36.57
C ALA A 53 -13.43 -17.12 37.08
N SER A 54 -13.35 -18.44 37.33
CA SER A 54 -14.49 -19.22 37.81
C SER A 54 -14.84 -18.91 39.26
N ILE A 55 -13.84 -18.81 40.13
CA ILE A 55 -14.06 -18.68 41.57
C ILE A 55 -14.48 -17.25 41.93
N HIS A 56 -13.86 -16.26 41.31
CA HIS A 56 -14.16 -14.86 41.58
C HIS A 56 -15.30 -14.29 40.70
N ASP A 57 -15.92 -15.11 39.86
CA ASP A 57 -16.87 -14.70 38.81
C ASP A 57 -16.38 -13.49 38.00
N GLN A 58 -15.15 -13.60 37.52
CA GLN A 58 -14.50 -12.59 36.69
C GLN A 58 -14.36 -13.08 35.25
N ARG A 59 -13.95 -12.17 34.36
CA ARG A 59 -13.54 -12.50 32.99
C ARG A 59 -12.09 -12.12 32.80
N ILE A 60 -11.26 -13.08 32.41
CA ILE A 60 -9.82 -12.90 32.27
C ILE A 60 -9.44 -13.19 30.81
N LEU A 61 -8.97 -12.19 30.07
CA LEU A 61 -8.43 -12.42 28.74
C LEU A 61 -6.96 -12.85 28.88
N VAL A 62 -6.63 -14.04 28.38
CA VAL A 62 -5.24 -14.53 28.35
C VAL A 62 -4.65 -14.23 26.99
N ILE A 63 -3.62 -13.40 26.93
CA ILE A 63 -2.88 -13.11 25.70
C ILE A 63 -1.52 -13.79 25.79
N ILE A 64 -1.23 -14.71 24.88
CA ILE A 64 0.10 -15.32 24.76
C ILE A 64 0.70 -14.90 23.43
N ASP A 65 1.70 -14.03 23.53
CA ASP A 65 2.45 -13.54 22.38
C ASP A 65 3.47 -14.60 21.92
N GLU A 66 3.65 -14.77 20.61
CA GLU A 66 4.59 -15.74 20.02
C GLU A 66 4.43 -17.19 20.53
N PHE A 67 3.18 -17.68 20.59
CA PHE A 67 2.82 -18.94 21.23
C PHE A 67 3.61 -20.16 20.72
N GLN A 68 4.05 -20.16 19.46
CA GLN A 68 4.86 -21.26 18.92
C GLN A 68 6.16 -21.51 19.68
N ASN A 69 6.71 -20.48 20.33
CA ASN A 69 7.97 -20.56 21.09
C ASN A 69 7.89 -21.45 22.33
N ILE A 70 6.68 -21.76 22.80
CA ILE A 70 6.48 -22.70 23.91
C ILE A 70 7.07 -24.09 23.64
N THR A 71 7.30 -24.41 22.36
CA THR A 71 7.86 -25.69 21.92
C THR A 71 9.38 -25.69 21.74
N GLN A 72 10.11 -24.59 22.03
CA GLN A 72 11.55 -24.47 21.71
C GLN A 72 12.51 -24.39 22.88
N TYR A 73 12.06 -23.92 24.05
CA TYR A 73 13.02 -23.47 25.07
C TYR A 73 12.93 -24.23 26.39
N VAL A 74 11.97 -25.14 26.52
CA VAL A 74 11.82 -25.95 27.74
C VAL A 74 12.34 -27.35 27.49
N TYR A 75 13.18 -27.85 28.39
CA TYR A 75 13.79 -29.16 28.30
C TYR A 75 13.39 -30.00 29.52
N ARG A 76 13.25 -31.32 29.30
CA ARG A 76 13.00 -32.29 30.38
C ARG A 76 14.28 -32.66 31.14
N ASP A 77 15.44 -32.34 30.58
CA ASP A 77 16.76 -32.61 31.15
C ASP A 77 17.37 -31.32 31.72
N ASP A 78 17.87 -31.37 32.96
CA ASP A 78 18.46 -30.23 33.67
C ASP A 78 19.69 -29.66 32.96
N ALA A 79 20.43 -30.49 32.21
CA ALA A 79 21.56 -30.04 31.41
C ALA A 79 21.13 -29.46 30.05
N CYS A 80 19.82 -29.35 29.79
CA CYS A 80 19.21 -28.88 28.55
C CYS A 80 19.71 -29.63 27.31
N ARG A 81 19.99 -30.93 27.44
CA ARG A 81 20.48 -31.75 26.34
C ARG A 81 19.33 -32.37 25.56
N GLY A 82 19.49 -32.46 24.25
CA GLY A 82 18.52 -33.11 23.36
C GLY A 82 17.52 -32.13 22.76
N LYS A 83 16.28 -32.59 22.57
CA LYS A 83 15.21 -31.76 21.98
C LYS A 83 14.38 -31.08 23.07
N PRO A 84 13.91 -29.86 22.82
CA PRO A 84 12.90 -29.23 23.67
C PRO A 84 11.64 -30.09 23.77
N ASP A 85 10.89 -29.90 24.85
CA ASP A 85 9.57 -30.50 25.03
C ASP A 85 8.52 -29.76 24.21
N GLU A 86 8.28 -30.26 23.00
CA GLU A 86 7.25 -29.72 22.13
C GLU A 86 5.82 -29.96 22.65
N THR A 87 5.61 -30.86 23.63
CA THR A 87 4.26 -31.28 24.08
C THR A 87 3.61 -30.26 25.01
N LEU A 88 4.36 -29.29 25.53
CA LEU A 88 3.84 -28.23 26.41
C LEU A 88 2.69 -27.44 25.78
N ALA A 89 2.69 -27.26 24.46
CA ALA A 89 1.56 -26.63 23.78
C ALA A 89 0.24 -27.37 24.06
N GLY A 90 0.28 -28.70 24.18
CA GLY A 90 -0.89 -29.54 24.47
C GLY A 90 -1.50 -29.33 25.85
N SER A 91 -0.77 -28.73 26.80
CA SER A 91 -1.33 -28.39 28.11
C SER A 91 -2.50 -27.40 28.01
N PHE A 92 -2.53 -26.55 26.98
CA PHE A 92 -3.59 -25.58 26.79
C PHE A 92 -4.89 -26.14 26.19
N HIS A 93 -4.93 -27.45 25.89
CA HIS A 93 -6.02 -28.08 25.16
C HIS A 93 -7.42 -27.87 25.79
N ASP A 94 -7.52 -27.89 27.12
CA ASP A 94 -8.79 -27.67 27.84
C ASP A 94 -9.04 -26.18 28.13
N VAL A 95 -8.02 -25.42 28.52
CA VAL A 95 -8.20 -24.03 28.95
C VAL A 95 -8.53 -23.09 27.78
N MET A 96 -8.12 -23.42 26.56
CA MET A 96 -8.40 -22.62 25.37
C MET A 96 -9.89 -22.54 25.00
N GLU A 97 -10.71 -23.50 25.44
CA GLU A 97 -12.16 -23.51 25.21
C GLU A 97 -12.94 -22.73 26.27
N SER A 98 -12.23 -22.17 27.26
CA SER A 98 -12.85 -21.42 28.35
C SER A 98 -13.58 -20.18 27.85
N LYS A 99 -14.87 -20.08 28.20
CA LYS A 99 -15.71 -18.90 27.94
C LYS A 99 -15.52 -17.79 28.97
N ILE A 100 -14.92 -18.12 30.11
CA ILE A 100 -14.67 -17.18 31.22
C ILE A 100 -13.22 -16.69 31.23
N ALA A 101 -12.31 -17.47 30.63
CA ALA A 101 -10.92 -17.11 30.45
C ALA A 101 -10.45 -17.38 29.00
N PRO A 102 -11.01 -16.69 27.99
CA PRO A 102 -10.65 -16.94 26.60
C PRO A 102 -9.19 -16.61 26.31
N MET A 103 -8.60 -17.33 25.36
CA MET A 103 -7.22 -17.14 24.93
C MET A 103 -7.13 -16.43 23.58
N LEU A 104 -6.23 -15.46 23.49
CA LEU A 104 -5.74 -14.88 22.25
C LEU A 104 -4.25 -15.24 22.11
N VAL A 105 -3.92 -15.99 21.07
CA VAL A 105 -2.54 -16.36 20.77
C VAL A 105 -2.09 -15.67 19.50
N THR A 106 -0.86 -15.18 19.48
CA THR A 106 -0.22 -14.59 18.30
C THR A 106 0.98 -15.45 17.88
N GLY A 107 1.53 -15.16 16.72
CA GLY A 107 2.81 -15.70 16.30
C GLY A 107 3.22 -15.17 14.94
N SER A 108 4.47 -14.71 14.85
CA SER A 108 5.01 -14.14 13.61
C SER A 108 5.39 -15.23 12.59
N TYR A 109 5.74 -16.43 13.06
CA TYR A 109 5.93 -17.63 12.21
C TYR A 109 4.61 -18.40 12.08
N VAL A 110 3.66 -17.84 11.33
CA VAL A 110 2.30 -18.37 11.09
C VAL A 110 2.30 -19.86 10.71
N GLY A 111 3.16 -20.30 9.79
CA GLY A 111 3.25 -21.69 9.35
C GLY A 111 3.66 -22.63 10.49
N TRP A 112 4.58 -22.19 11.34
CA TRP A 112 5.00 -22.95 12.52
C TRP A 112 3.92 -22.93 13.62
N LEU A 113 3.33 -21.77 13.91
CA LEU A 113 2.20 -21.66 14.85
C LEU A 113 1.04 -22.58 14.46
N ILE A 114 0.64 -22.58 13.18
CA ILE A 114 -0.40 -23.48 12.67
C ILE A 114 0.01 -24.95 12.85
N SER A 115 1.28 -25.29 12.63
CA SER A 115 1.79 -26.65 12.86
C SER A 115 1.68 -27.06 14.33
N VAL A 116 1.98 -26.16 15.28
CA VAL A 116 1.84 -26.39 16.72
C VAL A 116 0.36 -26.59 17.08
N ILE A 117 -0.51 -25.68 16.64
CA ILE A 117 -1.96 -25.74 16.89
C ILE A 117 -2.55 -27.05 16.35
N ASN A 118 -2.27 -27.39 15.09
CA ASN A 118 -2.82 -28.59 14.47
C ASN A 118 -2.35 -29.88 15.16
N LYS A 119 -1.11 -29.91 15.65
CA LYS A 119 -0.52 -31.10 16.27
C LYS A 119 -0.99 -31.31 17.70
N TYR A 120 -1.12 -30.24 18.49
CA TYR A 120 -1.32 -30.34 19.95
C TYR A 120 -2.68 -29.86 20.44
N LEU A 121 -3.36 -29.00 19.69
CA LEU A 121 -4.61 -28.35 20.14
C LEU A 121 -5.83 -28.77 19.34
N GLU A 122 -5.68 -29.69 18.39
CA GLU A 122 -6.69 -30.12 17.41
C GLU A 122 -7.21 -28.99 16.50
N ALA A 123 -7.33 -29.29 15.21
CA ALA A 123 -7.76 -28.29 14.23
C ALA A 123 -9.24 -27.91 14.45
N GLY A 124 -9.50 -26.71 14.98
CA GLY A 124 -10.84 -26.12 15.09
C GLY A 124 -11.13 -25.35 16.38
N ARG A 125 -10.36 -25.59 17.45
CA ARG A 125 -10.59 -24.96 18.76
C ARG A 125 -10.23 -23.46 18.79
N LEU A 126 -9.25 -23.05 17.99
CA LEU A 126 -8.91 -21.64 17.79
C LEU A 126 -9.47 -21.12 16.47
N LYS A 127 -10.18 -20.00 16.56
CA LYS A 127 -10.49 -19.18 15.39
C LYS A 127 -9.21 -18.49 14.91
N ARG A 128 -8.93 -18.63 13.62
CA ARG A 128 -7.73 -18.05 12.99
C ARG A 128 -8.09 -16.71 12.36
N THR A 129 -7.34 -15.68 12.73
CA THR A 129 -7.37 -14.37 12.08
C THR A 129 -5.98 -14.13 11.50
N PHE A 130 -5.91 -13.90 10.19
CA PHE A 130 -4.67 -13.57 9.51
C PHE A 130 -4.61 -12.05 9.33
N ILE A 131 -3.48 -11.45 9.67
CA ILE A 131 -3.21 -10.03 9.45
C ILE A 131 -2.25 -9.96 8.27
N ASP A 132 -2.63 -9.19 7.26
CA ASP A 132 -1.71 -8.86 6.16
C ASP A 132 -0.66 -7.88 6.71
N PRO A 133 0.64 -8.19 6.59
CA PRO A 133 1.68 -7.28 7.05
C PRO A 133 1.71 -5.98 6.23
N TYR A 134 1.12 -5.95 5.04
CA TYR A 134 1.11 -4.76 4.18
C TYR A 134 -0.15 -3.93 4.35
N LEU A 135 0.06 -2.62 4.40
CA LEU A 135 -1.03 -1.66 4.29
C LEU A 135 -1.40 -1.46 2.82
N SER A 136 -2.64 -1.03 2.59
CA SER A 136 -2.98 -0.46 1.28
C SER A 136 -2.14 0.79 1.01
N PRO A 137 -1.90 1.17 -0.25
CA PRO A 137 -1.07 2.33 -0.58
C PRO A 137 -1.46 3.62 0.16
N GLU A 138 -2.76 3.87 0.32
CA GLU A 138 -3.28 5.03 1.05
C GLU A 138 -2.99 4.97 2.56
N HIS A 139 -3.11 3.80 3.18
CA HIS A 139 -2.81 3.61 4.59
C HIS A 139 -1.29 3.58 4.85
N GLY A 140 -0.50 3.04 3.93
CA GLY A 140 0.96 3.12 3.97
C GLY A 140 1.45 4.57 3.91
N LEU A 141 0.86 5.39 3.03
CA LEU A 141 1.17 6.83 2.98
C LEU A 141 0.81 7.53 4.30
N GLN A 142 -0.33 7.18 4.90
CA GLN A 142 -0.71 7.68 6.21
C GLN A 142 0.30 7.26 7.30
N ALA A 143 0.79 6.02 7.26
CA ALA A 143 1.81 5.53 8.19
C ALA A 143 3.11 6.34 8.08
N VAL A 144 3.56 6.68 6.86
CA VAL A 144 4.73 7.55 6.64
C VAL A 144 4.56 8.88 7.38
N TYR A 145 3.42 9.57 7.19
CA TYR A 145 3.17 10.84 7.89
C TYR A 145 3.11 10.69 9.40
N ARG A 146 2.47 9.62 9.90
CA ARG A 146 2.34 9.39 11.35
C ARG A 146 3.67 9.08 12.01
N TYR A 147 4.49 8.23 11.41
CA TYR A 147 5.80 7.91 11.96
C TYR A 147 6.75 9.10 11.89
N ALA A 148 6.72 9.87 10.80
CA ALA A 148 7.48 11.11 10.70
C ALA A 148 7.07 12.14 11.76
N GLU A 149 5.76 12.31 11.98
CA GLU A 149 5.21 13.18 13.03
C GLU A 149 5.65 12.76 14.42
N VAL A 150 5.47 11.48 14.78
CA VAL A 150 5.85 10.94 16.10
C VAL A 150 7.35 11.00 16.33
N SER A 151 8.16 10.76 15.30
CA SER A 151 9.63 10.75 15.39
C SER A 151 10.26 12.13 15.22
N GLY A 152 9.47 13.16 14.90
CA GLY A 152 9.97 14.51 14.63
C GLY A 152 10.86 14.62 13.39
N ILE A 153 10.68 13.73 12.40
CA ILE A 153 11.52 13.66 11.19
C ILE A 153 10.87 14.48 10.06
N PRO A 154 11.57 15.46 9.46
CA PRO A 154 11.01 16.26 8.37
C PRO A 154 10.89 15.45 7.09
N ILE A 155 9.74 15.58 6.43
CA ILE A 155 9.44 14.98 5.12
C ILE A 155 8.66 15.99 4.25
N THR A 156 8.62 15.73 2.94
CA THR A 156 7.77 16.46 1.99
C THR A 156 6.67 15.55 1.46
N ASN A 157 5.64 16.10 0.81
CA ASN A 157 4.61 15.28 0.17
C ASN A 157 5.18 14.39 -0.94
N GLU A 158 6.24 14.83 -1.62
CA GLU A 158 6.89 14.03 -2.67
C GLU A 158 7.72 12.91 -2.05
N SER A 159 8.52 13.19 -1.02
CA SER A 159 9.30 12.14 -0.35
C SER A 159 8.41 11.16 0.42
N ALA A 160 7.26 11.57 0.95
CA ALA A 160 6.30 10.67 1.57
C ALA A 160 5.76 9.60 0.61
N ASP A 161 5.43 10.00 -0.62
CA ASP A 161 5.00 9.09 -1.69
C ASP A 161 6.13 8.14 -2.10
N GLN A 162 7.37 8.66 -2.19
CA GLN A 162 8.56 7.85 -2.49
C GLN A 162 8.85 6.81 -1.40
N ILE A 163 8.85 7.20 -0.11
CA ILE A 163 9.05 6.29 1.01
C ILE A 163 7.98 5.20 0.98
N ASN A 164 6.71 5.57 0.90
CA ASN A 164 5.62 4.61 0.85
C ASN A 164 5.76 3.62 -0.31
N ARG A 165 6.16 4.10 -1.50
CA ARG A 165 6.40 3.23 -2.65
C ARG A 165 7.56 2.27 -2.42
N LEU A 166 8.73 2.81 -2.06
CA LEU A 166 9.96 2.02 -1.97
C LEU A 166 9.91 1.03 -0.80
N CYS A 167 9.18 1.38 0.27
CA CYS A 167 8.88 0.49 1.39
C CYS A 167 7.65 -0.40 1.14
N MET A 168 7.02 -0.32 -0.04
CA MET A 168 5.90 -1.17 -0.45
C MET A 168 4.70 -1.15 0.51
N SER A 169 4.47 -0.02 1.18
CA SER A 169 3.43 0.14 2.20
C SER A 169 3.57 -0.84 3.39
N ASP A 170 4.76 -1.38 3.60
CA ASP A 170 5.11 -2.17 4.78
C ASP A 170 5.33 -1.23 5.98
N PRO A 171 4.48 -1.27 7.01
CA PRO A 171 4.59 -0.38 8.15
C PRO A 171 5.88 -0.60 8.94
N PHE A 172 6.42 -1.82 9.00
CA PHE A 172 7.69 -2.07 9.67
C PHE A 172 8.85 -1.49 8.85
N PHE A 173 8.88 -1.72 7.54
CA PHE A 173 9.94 -1.16 6.71
C PHE A 173 9.89 0.39 6.69
N ILE A 174 8.69 0.97 6.64
CA ILE A 174 8.53 2.43 6.76
C ILE A 174 9.08 2.92 8.11
N SER A 175 8.80 2.23 9.22
CA SER A 175 9.34 2.64 10.52
C SER A 175 10.87 2.58 10.55
N CYS A 176 11.48 1.52 10.00
CA CYS A 176 12.94 1.41 9.89
C CYS A 176 13.53 2.59 9.11
N VAL A 177 12.95 2.96 7.96
CA VAL A 177 13.46 4.08 7.15
C VAL A 177 13.30 5.42 7.86
N ILE A 178 12.16 5.67 8.53
CA ILE A 178 11.94 6.92 9.28
C ILE A 178 12.91 7.03 10.44
N GLN A 179 13.10 5.94 11.20
CA GLN A 179 13.89 5.90 12.43
C GLN A 179 15.37 5.56 12.18
N SER A 180 15.74 5.25 10.94
CA SER A 180 17.08 4.80 10.52
C SER A 180 18.21 5.61 11.13
N GLU A 181 19.27 4.92 11.54
CA GLU A 181 20.51 5.52 12.06
C GLU A 181 21.47 5.97 10.96
N PHE A 182 21.06 5.92 9.69
CA PHE A 182 21.88 6.36 8.57
C PHE A 182 22.35 7.82 8.73
N GLY A 183 23.66 8.04 8.76
CA GLY A 183 24.26 9.34 9.10
C GLY A 183 23.91 10.49 8.15
N ASP A 184 23.72 10.20 6.86
CA ASP A 184 23.35 11.19 5.84
C ASP A 184 21.83 11.20 5.56
N LYS A 185 21.01 10.73 6.51
CA LYS A 185 19.55 10.66 6.36
C LYS A 185 18.95 12.06 6.17
N ASP A 186 18.46 12.31 4.97
CA ASP A 186 17.62 13.47 4.63
C ASP A 186 16.37 13.03 3.87
N LEU A 187 15.29 12.79 4.61
CA LEU A 187 14.01 12.36 4.04
C LEU A 187 13.21 13.50 3.39
N THR A 188 13.81 14.69 3.23
CA THR A 188 13.21 15.79 2.46
C THR A 188 13.61 15.78 0.98
N THR A 189 14.65 15.02 0.63
CA THR A 189 15.16 14.89 -0.74
C THR A 189 14.97 13.49 -1.30
N ARG A 190 14.96 13.36 -2.63
CA ARG A 190 14.84 12.05 -3.29
C ARG A 190 16.05 11.17 -3.01
N GLU A 191 17.23 11.76 -3.09
CA GLU A 191 18.51 11.07 -2.88
C GLU A 191 18.61 10.56 -1.45
N GLY A 192 18.26 11.38 -0.45
CA GLY A 192 18.27 10.94 0.94
C GLY A 192 17.24 9.84 1.22
N VAL A 193 16.07 9.85 0.58
CA VAL A 193 15.12 8.71 0.65
C VAL A 193 15.74 7.44 0.06
N VAL A 194 16.27 7.50 -1.17
CA VAL A 194 16.87 6.33 -1.83
C VAL A 194 18.04 5.77 -1.04
N ASP A 195 18.90 6.65 -0.51
CA ASP A 195 20.07 6.26 0.25
C ASP A 195 19.69 5.61 1.59
N THR A 196 18.71 6.17 2.29
CA THR A 196 18.23 5.61 3.57
C THR A 196 17.53 4.26 3.36
N VAL A 197 16.64 4.15 2.37
CA VAL A 197 15.99 2.86 2.04
C VAL A 197 17.04 1.82 1.63
N SER A 198 18.04 2.22 0.84
CA SER A 198 19.12 1.33 0.43
C SER A 198 20.01 0.93 1.61
N TYR A 199 20.24 1.81 2.58
CA TYR A 199 20.99 1.52 3.80
C TYR A 199 20.31 0.43 4.62
N GLU A 200 19.00 0.56 4.88
CA GLU A 200 18.20 -0.42 5.62
C GLU A 200 18.20 -1.83 5.01
N ILE A 201 18.50 -1.96 3.71
CA ILE A 201 18.60 -3.27 3.07
C ILE A 201 20.05 -3.77 3.01
N ASN A 202 21.01 -2.86 2.83
CA ASN A 202 22.38 -3.22 2.50
C ASN A 202 23.32 -3.35 3.69
N ASP A 203 23.06 -2.59 4.76
CA ASP A 203 23.86 -2.60 5.98
C ASP A 203 23.41 -3.75 6.88
N GLU A 204 24.33 -4.63 7.26
CA GLU A 204 24.03 -5.82 8.07
C GLU A 204 23.60 -5.47 9.50
N ASN A 205 23.89 -4.26 9.99
CA ASN A 205 23.50 -3.79 11.31
C ASN A 205 22.25 -2.91 11.29
N SER A 206 21.67 -2.65 10.12
CA SER A 206 20.39 -1.95 10.05
C SER A 206 19.26 -2.83 10.59
N GLU A 207 18.26 -2.22 11.20
CA GLU A 207 17.15 -2.92 11.85
C GLU A 207 16.42 -3.85 10.88
N MET A 208 16.20 -3.37 9.66
CA MET A 208 15.52 -4.13 8.61
C MET A 208 16.34 -5.35 8.16
N SER A 209 17.65 -5.18 7.93
CA SER A 209 18.53 -6.27 7.52
C SER A 209 18.73 -7.30 8.63
N MET A 210 18.87 -6.87 9.88
CA MET A 210 18.98 -7.77 11.04
C MET A 210 17.73 -8.61 11.21
N THR A 211 16.55 -7.98 11.23
CA THR A 211 15.27 -8.67 11.44
C THR A 211 15.06 -9.73 10.37
N TRP A 212 15.16 -9.38 9.08
CA TRP A 212 15.05 -10.38 8.02
C TRP A 212 16.19 -11.40 8.04
N GLY A 213 17.37 -11.03 8.53
CA GLY A 213 18.48 -11.92 8.76
C GLY A 213 18.13 -13.07 9.69
N GLU A 214 17.53 -12.77 10.85
CA GLU A 214 17.07 -13.77 11.80
C GLU A 214 16.05 -14.74 11.15
N TYR A 215 15.05 -14.21 10.44
CA TYR A 215 14.06 -15.03 9.73
C TYR A 215 14.71 -15.94 8.69
N ILE A 216 15.61 -15.38 7.87
CA ILE A 216 16.26 -16.11 6.78
C ILE A 216 17.24 -17.15 7.33
N GLU A 217 18.02 -16.83 8.36
CA GLU A 217 18.99 -17.74 8.97
C GLU A 217 18.30 -18.91 9.67
N LEU A 218 17.27 -18.65 10.49
CA LEU A 218 16.48 -19.70 11.13
C LEU A 218 15.83 -20.66 10.11
N THR A 219 15.48 -20.13 8.94
CA THR A 219 14.91 -20.91 7.83
C THR A 219 15.98 -21.69 7.09
N LEU A 220 17.08 -21.01 6.72
CA LEU A 220 18.12 -21.59 5.90
C LEU A 220 18.97 -22.57 6.68
N ASP A 221 19.22 -22.41 7.98
CA ASP A 221 19.92 -23.41 8.78
C ASP A 221 19.23 -24.77 8.74
N LYS A 222 17.90 -24.79 8.64
CA LYS A 222 17.10 -26.02 8.51
C LYS A 222 17.19 -26.67 7.12
N VAL A 223 17.64 -25.93 6.10
CA VAL A 223 17.65 -26.37 4.68
C VAL A 223 19.03 -26.27 4.02
N ASN A 224 20.02 -25.65 4.69
CA ASN A 224 21.17 -24.90 4.18
C ASN A 224 21.83 -25.51 2.94
N ASP A 225 21.26 -25.18 1.78
CA ASP A 225 21.61 -25.76 0.49
C ASP A 225 21.46 -24.69 -0.59
N ARG A 226 22.43 -24.62 -1.50
CA ARG A 226 22.43 -23.75 -2.68
C ARG A 226 21.12 -23.89 -3.48
N HIS A 227 20.55 -25.09 -3.56
CA HIS A 227 19.26 -25.31 -4.24
C HIS A 227 18.10 -24.58 -3.54
N ALA A 228 18.08 -24.55 -2.21
CA ALA A 228 17.06 -23.86 -1.44
C ALA A 228 17.12 -22.34 -1.65
N LYS A 229 18.32 -21.75 -1.55
CA LYS A 229 18.53 -20.32 -1.83
C LYS A 229 18.13 -19.96 -3.27
N THR A 230 18.46 -20.83 -4.23
CA THR A 230 18.11 -20.63 -5.65
C THR A 230 16.60 -20.64 -5.87
N MET A 231 15.89 -21.63 -5.30
CA MET A 231 14.44 -21.70 -5.39
C MET A 231 13.77 -20.51 -4.70
N LEU A 232 14.23 -20.13 -3.50
CA LEU A 232 13.68 -19.02 -2.75
C LEU A 232 13.83 -17.69 -3.51
N LEU A 233 15.02 -17.41 -4.04
CA LEU A 233 15.28 -16.22 -4.86
C LEU A 233 14.41 -16.22 -6.13
N HIS A 234 14.22 -17.37 -6.77
CA HIS A 234 13.39 -17.49 -7.96
C HIS A 234 11.91 -17.24 -7.66
N LEU A 235 11.36 -17.91 -6.65
CA LEU A 235 9.96 -17.76 -6.24
C LEU A 235 9.65 -16.32 -5.83
N SER A 236 10.57 -15.66 -5.11
CA SER A 236 10.42 -14.28 -4.69
C SER A 236 10.41 -13.28 -5.87
N ARG A 237 11.12 -13.58 -6.95
CA ARG A 237 11.10 -12.76 -8.18
C ARG A 237 9.87 -12.99 -9.06
N HIS A 238 9.34 -14.21 -9.03
CA HIS A 238 8.22 -14.65 -9.85
C HIS A 238 7.00 -14.95 -8.99
N SER A 239 6.70 -14.03 -8.06
CA SER A 239 5.59 -14.12 -7.11
C SER A 239 4.22 -13.84 -7.74
N ASP A 240 4.18 -13.56 -9.03
CA ASP A 240 2.97 -13.37 -9.83
C ASP A 240 2.27 -14.68 -10.21
N ARG A 241 2.93 -15.83 -10.05
CA ARG A 241 2.36 -17.14 -10.37
C ARG A 241 2.77 -18.26 -9.40
N GLU A 242 2.05 -19.37 -9.53
CA GLU A 242 2.36 -20.64 -8.86
C GLU A 242 3.37 -21.49 -9.65
N TRP A 243 4.10 -22.31 -8.91
CA TRP A 243 5.17 -23.19 -9.37
C TRP A 243 5.06 -24.55 -8.71
N THR A 244 5.18 -25.61 -9.50
CA THR A 244 5.30 -26.98 -9.03
C THR A 244 6.77 -27.39 -8.86
N PRO A 245 7.07 -28.43 -8.03
CA PRO A 245 8.42 -29.00 -7.94
C PRO A 245 9.02 -29.39 -9.29
N ARG A 246 8.20 -29.87 -10.22
CA ARG A 246 8.61 -30.27 -11.56
C ARG A 246 9.02 -29.07 -12.42
N GLU A 247 8.23 -27.99 -12.39
CA GLU A 247 8.59 -26.75 -13.11
C GLU A 247 9.87 -26.15 -12.56
N LEU A 248 10.00 -26.03 -11.22
CA LEU A 248 11.20 -25.49 -10.59
C LEU A 248 12.43 -26.31 -10.93
N LYS A 249 12.32 -27.64 -10.95
CA LYS A 249 13.42 -28.52 -11.36
C LYS A 249 13.92 -28.20 -12.76
N THR A 250 12.99 -28.09 -13.72
CA THR A 250 13.31 -27.84 -15.13
C THR A 250 13.87 -26.44 -15.33
N GLU A 251 13.19 -25.42 -14.79
CA GLU A 251 13.54 -24.01 -14.98
C GLU A 251 14.89 -23.65 -14.36
N LEU A 252 15.18 -24.21 -13.18
CA LEU A 252 16.40 -23.90 -12.43
C LEU A 252 17.53 -24.93 -12.66
N GLY A 253 17.30 -25.97 -13.47
CA GLY A 253 18.28 -27.02 -13.73
C GLY A 253 18.76 -27.72 -12.45
N LEU A 254 17.84 -28.06 -11.54
CA LEU A 254 18.20 -28.60 -10.23
C LEU A 254 18.53 -30.10 -10.30
N GLU A 255 19.73 -30.46 -9.85
CA GLU A 255 20.24 -31.84 -9.77
C GLU A 255 19.73 -32.61 -8.55
N ILE A 256 18.47 -32.37 -8.14
CA ILE A 256 17.81 -33.04 -7.02
C ILE A 256 16.44 -33.59 -7.44
N SER A 257 15.90 -34.54 -6.67
CA SER A 257 14.60 -35.16 -7.00
C SER A 257 13.42 -34.21 -6.75
N GLU A 258 12.29 -34.39 -7.44
CA GLU A 258 11.07 -33.61 -7.19
C GLU A 258 10.56 -33.77 -5.75
N LYS A 259 10.74 -34.97 -5.16
CA LYS A 259 10.42 -35.25 -3.75
C LYS A 259 11.27 -34.40 -2.79
N GLU A 260 12.54 -34.24 -3.12
CA GLU A 260 13.47 -33.44 -2.32
C GLU A 260 13.18 -31.94 -2.46
N ILE A 261 12.89 -31.47 -3.68
CA ILE A 261 12.40 -30.11 -3.93
C ILE A 261 11.16 -29.84 -3.09
N ARG A 262 10.16 -30.72 -3.14
CA ARG A 262 8.94 -30.61 -2.35
C ARG A 262 9.23 -30.51 -0.84
N LYS A 263 10.10 -31.38 -0.31
CA LYS A 263 10.49 -31.33 1.11
C LYS A 263 11.10 -29.98 1.50
N LYS A 264 11.96 -29.41 0.65
CA LYS A 264 12.57 -28.09 0.88
C LYS A 264 11.51 -26.98 0.84
N LEU A 265 10.59 -27.02 -0.12
CA LEU A 265 9.47 -26.06 -0.21
C LEU A 265 8.53 -26.14 1.00
N GLU A 266 8.23 -27.33 1.50
CA GLU A 266 7.42 -27.50 2.72
C GLU A 266 8.09 -26.89 3.96
N ILE A 267 9.43 -26.93 4.05
CA ILE A 267 10.17 -26.25 5.13
C ILE A 267 10.08 -24.73 4.96
N MET A 268 10.23 -24.22 3.73
CA MET A 268 10.09 -22.79 3.44
C MET A 268 8.67 -22.26 3.74
N VAL A 269 7.63 -23.05 3.46
CA VAL A 269 6.25 -22.70 3.83
C VAL A 269 6.09 -22.61 5.35
N LYS A 270 6.65 -23.58 6.10
CA LYS A 270 6.60 -23.56 7.57
C LYS A 270 7.35 -22.38 8.19
N ALA A 271 8.34 -21.87 7.48
CA ALA A 271 9.11 -20.71 7.85
C ALA A 271 8.53 -19.38 7.33
N ASP A 272 7.38 -19.42 6.66
CA ASP A 272 6.67 -18.26 6.11
C ASP A 272 7.45 -17.44 5.08
N VAL A 273 8.49 -17.99 4.46
CA VAL A 273 9.25 -17.31 3.38
C VAL A 273 8.66 -17.55 1.99
N ILE A 274 7.71 -18.48 1.85
CA ILE A 274 6.89 -18.72 0.66
C ILE A 274 5.47 -19.18 1.09
N ARG A 275 4.54 -19.23 0.14
CA ARG A 275 3.16 -19.70 0.38
C ARG A 275 2.85 -20.96 -0.43
N LYS A 276 1.86 -21.72 0.05
CA LYS A 276 1.23 -22.81 -0.70
C LYS A 276 0.20 -22.22 -1.67
N GLY A 277 0.08 -22.82 -2.85
CA GLY A 277 -0.88 -22.45 -3.88
C GLY A 277 -2.21 -23.20 -3.74
N MET A 278 -2.99 -23.21 -4.83
CA MET A 278 -4.30 -23.86 -4.86
C MET A 278 -4.23 -25.39 -4.70
N ALA A 279 -3.32 -26.07 -5.39
CA ALA A 279 -3.09 -27.50 -5.17
C ALA A 279 -1.97 -27.75 -4.15
N ASP A 280 -1.97 -28.94 -3.56
CA ASP A 280 -0.97 -29.33 -2.56
C ASP A 280 0.49 -29.34 -3.06
N ILE A 281 0.66 -29.31 -4.39
CA ILE A 281 1.96 -29.29 -5.08
C ILE A 281 2.33 -27.92 -5.62
N ASP A 282 1.45 -26.92 -5.47
CA ASP A 282 1.67 -25.57 -5.96
C ASP A 282 2.28 -24.71 -4.87
N TYR A 283 3.28 -23.92 -5.24
CA TYR A 283 4.01 -23.02 -4.35
C TYR A 283 4.24 -21.70 -5.05
N TRP A 284 4.31 -20.62 -4.29
CA TRP A 284 4.55 -19.30 -4.84
C TRP A 284 5.26 -18.40 -3.84
N GLY A 285 6.06 -17.46 -4.36
CA GLY A 285 6.75 -16.50 -3.52
C GLY A 285 5.77 -15.59 -2.79
N LEU A 286 6.25 -14.96 -1.72
CA LEU A 286 5.48 -13.89 -1.11
C LEU A 286 5.29 -12.77 -2.14
N ARG A 287 4.09 -12.19 -2.17
CA ARG A 287 3.79 -11.04 -3.04
C ARG A 287 4.51 -9.77 -2.59
N ASP A 288 5.09 -9.79 -1.40
CA ASP A 288 5.92 -8.71 -0.94
C ASP A 288 7.24 -8.67 -1.69
N GLY A 289 7.58 -7.49 -2.19
CA GLY A 289 8.89 -7.28 -2.77
C GLY A 289 9.95 -7.05 -1.69
N THR A 290 9.58 -6.89 -0.43
CA THR A 290 10.50 -6.66 0.68
C THR A 290 11.47 -7.82 0.86
N LEU A 291 10.96 -9.06 0.96
CA LEU A 291 11.82 -10.24 1.04
C LEU A 291 12.68 -10.37 -0.22
N ASN A 292 12.15 -10.06 -1.40
CA ASN A 292 12.92 -10.07 -2.65
C ASN A 292 14.13 -9.13 -2.59
N LEU A 293 13.97 -7.92 -2.06
CA LEU A 293 15.07 -6.96 -1.93
C LEU A 293 16.20 -7.51 -1.04
N ILE A 294 15.84 -8.09 0.10
CA ILE A 294 16.80 -8.71 1.04
C ILE A 294 17.48 -9.92 0.40
N LEU A 295 16.72 -10.82 -0.23
CA LEU A 295 17.26 -12.03 -0.87
C LEU A 295 18.18 -11.69 -2.04
N ARG A 296 17.85 -10.67 -2.84
CA ARG A 296 18.72 -10.19 -3.91
C ARG A 296 20.05 -9.73 -3.32
N ARG A 297 20.01 -8.89 -2.29
CA ARG A 297 21.22 -8.40 -1.63
C ARG A 297 22.08 -9.55 -1.07
N ARG A 298 21.48 -10.52 -0.38
CA ARG A 298 22.20 -11.60 0.30
C ARG A 298 22.69 -12.70 -0.65
N PHE A 299 21.88 -13.13 -1.63
CA PHE A 299 22.14 -14.36 -2.40
C PHE A 299 22.41 -14.16 -3.88
N GLU A 300 22.08 -13.02 -4.49
CA GLU A 300 22.23 -12.87 -5.95
C GLU A 300 23.70 -12.97 -6.38
N LYS A 301 24.63 -12.44 -5.57
CA LYS A 301 26.07 -12.56 -5.82
C LYS A 301 26.55 -14.00 -5.68
N GLU A 302 26.09 -14.73 -4.67
CA GLU A 302 26.45 -16.15 -4.46
C GLU A 302 25.91 -17.05 -5.59
N ILE A 303 24.70 -16.76 -6.08
CA ILE A 303 24.00 -17.62 -7.04
C ILE A 303 24.40 -17.29 -8.48
N ARG A 304 24.58 -16.01 -8.82
CA ARG A 304 24.71 -15.51 -10.20
C ARG A 304 26.00 -14.74 -10.48
N ASP A 305 26.92 -14.66 -9.52
CA ASP A 305 28.16 -13.87 -9.60
C ASP A 305 27.92 -12.37 -9.94
N PHE A 306 26.74 -11.86 -9.57
CA PHE A 306 26.31 -10.48 -9.84
C PHE A 306 25.84 -9.79 -8.55
N ALA A 307 26.40 -8.63 -8.24
CA ALA A 307 25.95 -7.81 -7.12
C ALA A 307 24.83 -6.85 -7.57
N PRO A 308 23.64 -6.87 -6.94
CA PRO A 308 22.56 -5.96 -7.30
C PRO A 308 22.89 -4.52 -6.89
N ASP A 309 22.44 -3.56 -7.70
CA ASP A 309 22.50 -2.13 -7.40
C ASP A 309 21.10 -1.62 -7.07
N LEU A 310 20.73 -1.70 -5.80
CA LEU A 310 19.39 -1.32 -5.35
C LEU A 310 19.14 0.19 -5.47
N LYS A 311 20.17 1.04 -5.32
CA LYS A 311 20.02 2.48 -5.50
C LYS A 311 19.62 2.82 -6.93
N LYS A 312 20.24 2.15 -7.90
CA LYS A 312 19.86 2.28 -9.31
C LYS A 312 18.42 1.80 -9.54
N ASP A 313 18.06 0.63 -9.03
CA ASP A 313 16.72 0.07 -9.18
C ASP A 313 15.63 0.99 -8.59
N PHE A 314 15.86 1.55 -7.40
CA PHE A 314 14.95 2.50 -6.77
C PHE A 314 14.81 3.78 -7.58
N ASN A 315 15.91 4.33 -8.11
CA ASN A 315 15.84 5.50 -8.97
C ASN A 315 15.06 5.22 -10.26
N GLU A 316 15.26 4.06 -10.88
CA GLU A 316 14.48 3.66 -12.06
C GLU A 316 12.99 3.53 -11.75
N GLU A 317 12.62 2.97 -10.60
CA GLU A 317 11.22 2.87 -10.16
C GLU A 317 10.59 4.25 -9.94
N LEU A 318 11.30 5.15 -9.25
CA LEU A 318 10.83 6.53 -9.06
C LEU A 318 10.70 7.31 -10.38
N ASP A 319 11.57 7.05 -11.36
CA ASP A 319 11.48 7.65 -12.69
C ASP A 319 10.30 7.12 -13.49
N ARG A 320 10.00 5.82 -13.40
CA ARG A 320 8.78 5.23 -13.99
C ARG A 320 7.55 5.87 -13.37
N LEU A 321 7.48 5.98 -12.05
CA LEU A 321 6.37 6.63 -11.36
C LEU A 321 6.17 8.09 -11.80
N ARG A 322 7.25 8.87 -11.93
CA ARG A 322 7.16 10.24 -12.44
C ARG A 322 6.61 10.30 -13.86
N LYS A 323 7.06 9.40 -14.75
CA LYS A 323 6.57 9.31 -16.13
C LYS A 323 5.10 8.91 -16.18
N ASP A 324 4.69 7.93 -15.38
CA ASP A 324 3.31 7.47 -15.30
C ASP A 324 2.39 8.55 -14.75
N ARG A 325 2.80 9.24 -13.69
CA ARG A 325 2.07 10.40 -13.14
C ARG A 325 1.90 11.49 -14.20
N ALA A 326 2.94 11.84 -14.93
CA ALA A 326 2.87 12.84 -16.00
C ALA A 326 1.91 12.40 -17.13
N SER A 327 1.97 11.13 -17.53
CA SER A 327 1.09 10.52 -18.52
C SER A 327 -0.37 10.54 -18.07
N LEU A 328 -0.65 10.12 -16.83
CA LEU A 328 -2.00 10.12 -16.24
C LEU A 328 -2.57 11.53 -16.12
N LEU A 329 -1.78 12.51 -15.69
CA LEU A 329 -2.19 13.92 -15.68
C LEU A 329 -2.50 14.44 -17.08
N GLY A 330 -1.71 14.05 -18.08
CA GLY A 330 -1.98 14.37 -19.49
C GLY A 330 -3.30 13.76 -19.98
N ARG A 331 -3.55 12.48 -19.68
CA ARG A 331 -4.81 11.79 -20.00
C ARG A 331 -6.01 12.43 -19.31
N LEU A 332 -5.87 12.76 -18.03
CA LEU A 332 -6.91 13.46 -17.25
C LEU A 332 -7.23 14.82 -17.86
N GLY A 333 -6.23 15.63 -18.19
CA GLY A 333 -6.44 16.92 -18.85
C GLY A 333 -7.16 16.79 -20.21
N ASN A 334 -6.82 15.76 -21.00
CA ASN A 334 -7.51 15.47 -22.26
C ASN A 334 -8.99 15.11 -22.04
N LEU A 335 -9.28 14.23 -21.05
CA LEU A 335 -10.65 13.83 -20.70
C LEU A 335 -11.50 15.00 -20.22
N VAL A 336 -10.97 15.83 -19.31
CA VAL A 336 -11.64 17.04 -18.83
C VAL A 336 -12.02 17.96 -19.99
N GLY A 337 -11.10 18.15 -20.94
CA GLY A 337 -11.36 18.96 -22.13
C GLY A 337 -12.44 18.39 -23.04
N LYS A 338 -12.37 17.10 -23.36
CA LYS A 338 -13.40 16.41 -24.15
C LYS A 338 -14.78 16.47 -23.50
N PHE A 339 -14.83 16.33 -22.17
CA PHE A 339 -16.07 16.42 -21.42
C PHE A 339 -16.67 17.83 -21.48
N ALA A 340 -15.85 18.88 -21.35
CA ALA A 340 -16.29 20.27 -21.47
C ALA A 340 -16.81 20.61 -22.89
N GLU A 341 -16.12 20.16 -23.94
CA GLU A 341 -16.60 20.28 -25.34
C GLU A 341 -17.96 19.60 -25.51
N PHE A 342 -18.08 18.36 -25.05
CA PHE A 342 -19.30 17.56 -25.13
C PHE A 342 -20.46 18.17 -24.34
N GLN A 343 -20.19 18.75 -23.18
CA GLN A 343 -21.19 19.44 -22.37
C GLN A 343 -21.75 20.67 -23.10
N LEU A 344 -20.89 21.52 -23.68
CA LEU A 344 -21.34 22.67 -24.49
C LEU A 344 -22.16 22.22 -25.70
N PHE A 345 -21.70 21.21 -26.44
CA PHE A 345 -22.42 20.66 -27.58
C PHE A 345 -23.83 20.19 -27.19
N THR A 346 -23.92 19.42 -26.10
CA THR A 346 -25.18 18.85 -25.61
C THR A 346 -26.15 19.94 -25.12
N GLU A 347 -25.63 20.93 -24.39
CA GLU A 347 -26.40 22.09 -23.92
C GLU A 347 -26.96 22.93 -25.08
N PHE A 348 -26.12 23.26 -26.07
CA PHE A 348 -26.55 24.03 -27.24
C PHE A 348 -27.60 23.29 -28.06
N ARG A 349 -27.44 21.97 -28.24
CA ARG A 349 -28.35 21.13 -29.01
C ARG A 349 -29.69 20.89 -28.31
N SER A 350 -29.69 20.76 -26.99
CA SER A 350 -30.89 20.45 -26.20
C SER A 350 -31.77 21.68 -25.96
N ARG A 351 -31.18 22.81 -25.53
CA ARG A 351 -31.97 24.02 -25.22
C ARG A 351 -32.52 24.71 -26.46
N LYS A 352 -31.74 24.71 -27.55
CA LYS A 352 -32.00 25.38 -28.84
C LYS A 352 -32.21 26.90 -28.77
N ARG A 353 -32.77 27.46 -27.70
CA ARG A 353 -33.08 28.89 -27.56
C ARG A 353 -32.45 29.50 -26.32
N PHE A 354 -31.43 30.32 -26.49
CA PHE A 354 -30.74 30.99 -25.39
C PHE A 354 -29.97 32.23 -25.87
N PRO A 355 -29.78 33.25 -25.00
CA PRO A 355 -28.74 34.25 -25.23
C PRO A 355 -27.37 33.66 -24.90
N LEU A 356 -26.31 34.04 -25.65
CA LEU A 356 -24.97 33.51 -25.41
C LEU A 356 -24.42 33.88 -24.01
N SER A 357 -24.91 34.99 -23.45
CA SER A 357 -24.63 35.42 -22.08
C SER A 357 -25.07 34.43 -20.99
N ALA A 358 -25.97 33.49 -21.30
CA ALA A 358 -26.35 32.42 -20.38
C ALA A 358 -25.21 31.44 -20.08
N TYR A 359 -24.19 31.40 -20.93
CA TYR A 359 -23.04 30.51 -20.81
C TYR A 359 -21.71 31.25 -20.66
N PHE A 360 -21.61 32.47 -21.21
CA PHE A 360 -20.35 33.22 -21.27
C PHE A 360 -20.52 34.65 -20.76
N ASN A 361 -19.63 35.08 -19.88
CA ASN A 361 -19.56 36.43 -19.35
C ASN A 361 -18.95 37.41 -20.37
N GLY A 362 -19.36 38.68 -20.31
CA GLY A 362 -18.81 39.74 -21.17
C GLY A 362 -19.34 39.73 -22.60
N VAL A 363 -20.44 39.02 -22.87
CA VAL A 363 -21.14 39.06 -24.15
C VAL A 363 -22.08 40.26 -24.16
N GLU A 364 -21.82 41.24 -25.03
CA GLU A 364 -22.65 42.45 -25.18
C GLU A 364 -23.92 42.19 -26.02
N ASP A 365 -23.88 41.20 -26.92
CA ASP A 365 -25.04 40.83 -27.76
C ASP A 365 -26.05 39.99 -26.96
N GLY A 366 -27.11 40.65 -26.47
CA GLY A 366 -28.20 40.05 -25.71
C GLY A 366 -29.23 39.27 -26.55
N THR A 367 -29.01 39.12 -27.86
CA THR A 367 -29.96 38.43 -28.76
C THR A 367 -30.16 36.97 -28.31
N ARG A 368 -31.42 36.55 -28.15
CA ARG A 368 -31.75 35.12 -28.01
C ARG A 368 -31.57 34.41 -29.34
N LEU A 369 -30.61 33.50 -29.39
CA LEU A 369 -30.32 32.68 -30.56
C LEU A 369 -31.29 31.50 -30.62
N ASN A 370 -31.74 31.13 -31.81
CA ASN A 370 -32.43 29.86 -32.07
C ASN A 370 -31.50 28.95 -32.89
N ILE A 371 -30.80 28.06 -32.17
CA ILE A 371 -29.79 27.15 -32.68
C ILE A 371 -30.43 26.06 -33.53
N THR A 372 -29.99 25.97 -34.78
CA THR A 372 -30.47 25.01 -35.77
C THR A 372 -29.51 23.85 -35.98
N ASP A 373 -28.21 24.08 -35.76
CA ASP A 373 -27.18 23.07 -35.94
C ASP A 373 -26.02 23.30 -34.95
N VAL A 374 -25.45 22.21 -34.44
CA VAL A 374 -24.30 22.24 -33.53
C VAL A 374 -23.31 21.19 -34.00
N ARG A 375 -22.05 21.59 -34.14
CA ARG A 375 -20.93 20.73 -34.57
C ARG A 375 -19.80 20.81 -33.55
N MET A 376 -19.11 19.69 -33.35
CA MET A 376 -17.89 19.61 -32.55
C MET A 376 -16.69 19.36 -33.45
N ARG A 377 -15.56 20.00 -33.13
CA ARG A 377 -14.27 19.80 -33.80
C ARG A 377 -14.35 19.98 -35.31
N GLU A 378 -15.02 21.06 -35.71
CA GLU A 378 -15.20 21.36 -37.12
C GLU A 378 -13.89 21.90 -37.69
N LYS A 379 -13.39 21.21 -38.71
CA LYS A 379 -12.18 21.60 -39.43
C LYS A 379 -12.51 22.53 -40.59
N PHE A 380 -11.72 23.57 -40.75
CA PHE A 380 -11.80 24.50 -41.87
C PHE A 380 -10.41 24.96 -42.30
N GLN A 381 -10.26 25.31 -43.57
CA GLN A 381 -9.00 25.79 -44.12
C GLN A 381 -9.00 27.31 -44.23
N ARG A 382 -7.88 27.93 -43.83
CA ARG A 382 -7.55 29.33 -44.10
C ARG A 382 -7.12 29.50 -45.56
N ARG A 383 -7.14 30.75 -46.06
CA ARG A 383 -6.77 31.11 -47.45
C ARG A 383 -5.40 30.62 -47.91
N ASP A 384 -4.45 30.44 -46.99
CA ASP A 384 -3.10 29.94 -47.27
C ASP A 384 -2.99 28.40 -47.20
N GLY A 385 -4.11 27.69 -47.08
CA GLY A 385 -4.15 26.23 -47.02
C GLY A 385 -3.94 25.65 -45.62
N LYS A 386 -3.67 26.47 -44.59
CA LYS A 386 -3.53 25.99 -43.20
C LYS A 386 -4.86 25.46 -42.66
N GLU A 387 -4.86 24.21 -42.20
CA GLU A 387 -6.00 23.62 -41.50
C GLU A 387 -6.14 24.23 -40.10
N MET A 388 -7.37 24.58 -39.73
CA MET A 388 -7.78 25.10 -38.43
C MET A 388 -8.98 24.31 -37.93
N GLU A 389 -9.14 24.27 -36.60
CA GLU A 389 -10.24 23.57 -35.95
C GLU A 389 -10.94 24.50 -34.95
N ALA A 390 -12.27 24.44 -34.94
CA ALA A 390 -13.13 25.04 -33.93
C ALA A 390 -13.71 23.94 -33.03
N ASP A 391 -13.59 24.08 -31.72
CA ASP A 391 -13.99 23.04 -30.78
C ASP A 391 -15.51 22.83 -30.77
N VAL A 392 -16.28 23.92 -30.72
CA VAL A 392 -17.76 23.88 -30.87
C VAL A 392 -18.23 25.02 -31.77
N LEU A 393 -19.05 24.68 -32.76
CA LEU A 393 -19.77 25.64 -33.59
C LEU A 393 -21.27 25.45 -33.40
N ALA A 394 -22.02 26.54 -33.27
CA ALA A 394 -23.48 26.49 -33.27
C ALA A 394 -24.07 27.55 -34.19
N ASP A 395 -24.82 27.11 -35.19
CA ASP A 395 -25.51 27.99 -36.15
C ASP A 395 -26.91 28.32 -35.65
N SER A 396 -27.31 29.58 -35.80
CA SER A 396 -28.67 30.05 -35.55
C SER A 396 -29.38 30.41 -36.85
N ASP A 397 -30.70 30.21 -36.87
CA ASP A 397 -31.59 30.60 -37.97
C ASP A 397 -31.49 32.08 -38.38
N CYS A 398 -31.07 32.96 -37.48
CA CYS A 398 -30.88 34.40 -37.72
C CYS A 398 -29.55 34.76 -38.41
N GLY A 399 -28.80 33.77 -38.91
CA GLY A 399 -27.52 33.99 -39.61
C GLY A 399 -26.32 34.26 -38.70
N ARG A 400 -26.45 34.02 -37.40
CA ARG A 400 -25.36 34.09 -36.41
C ARG A 400 -24.74 32.70 -36.19
N THR A 401 -23.43 32.65 -35.96
CA THR A 401 -22.71 31.42 -35.58
C THR A 401 -21.93 31.66 -34.29
N VAL A 402 -22.19 30.86 -33.26
CA VAL A 402 -21.37 30.83 -32.05
C VAL A 402 -20.11 30.02 -32.34
N PHE A 403 -18.95 30.61 -32.08
CA PHE A 403 -17.63 30.01 -32.32
C PHE A 403 -16.91 29.86 -30.99
N VAL A 404 -16.75 28.62 -30.51
CA VAL A 404 -16.19 28.34 -29.18
C VAL A 404 -14.88 27.58 -29.26
N GLU A 405 -13.93 27.98 -28.42
CA GLU A 405 -12.72 27.23 -28.10
C GLU A 405 -12.68 26.90 -26.59
N VAL A 406 -12.17 25.72 -26.25
CA VAL A 406 -12.10 25.16 -24.90
C VAL A 406 -10.64 24.89 -24.51
N ARG A 407 -10.14 25.62 -23.52
CA ARG A 407 -8.83 25.40 -22.91
C ARG A 407 -8.92 24.45 -21.72
N LYS A 408 -8.13 23.37 -21.80
CA LYS A 408 -8.19 22.17 -20.94
C LYS A 408 -7.22 22.19 -19.76
N THR A 409 -6.37 23.21 -19.69
CA THR A 409 -5.27 23.30 -18.71
C THR A 409 -5.73 24.01 -17.43
N ARG A 410 -5.21 23.61 -16.27
CA ARG A 410 -5.40 24.35 -14.99
C ARG A 410 -4.67 25.69 -14.96
N GLU A 411 -3.69 25.90 -15.83
CA GLU A 411 -3.02 27.19 -15.98
C GLU A 411 -3.95 28.25 -16.58
N LYS A 412 -3.83 29.48 -16.07
CA LYS A 412 -4.57 30.63 -16.57
C LYS A 412 -4.23 30.91 -18.03
N THR A 413 -5.26 31.12 -18.84
CA THR A 413 -5.13 31.49 -20.25
C THR A 413 -4.55 32.90 -20.38
N GLY A 414 -3.47 33.01 -21.13
CA GLY A 414 -2.77 34.26 -21.44
C GLY A 414 -3.05 34.79 -22.85
N LEU A 415 -2.52 35.99 -23.14
CA LEU A 415 -2.75 36.73 -24.38
C LEU A 415 -2.37 35.96 -25.66
N ARG A 416 -1.25 35.24 -25.65
CA ARG A 416 -0.79 34.48 -26.83
C ARG A 416 -1.84 33.51 -27.35
N VAL A 417 -2.54 32.84 -26.43
CA VAL A 417 -3.58 31.84 -26.74
C VAL A 417 -4.80 32.52 -27.35
N LEU A 418 -5.26 33.61 -26.74
CA LEU A 418 -6.42 34.35 -27.21
C LEU A 418 -6.20 35.03 -28.56
N ARG A 419 -4.98 35.50 -28.84
CA ARG A 419 -4.62 36.03 -30.16
C ARG A 419 -4.70 34.95 -31.24
N ALA A 420 -4.21 33.74 -30.96
CA ALA A 420 -4.34 32.62 -31.89
C ALA A 420 -5.82 32.22 -32.10
N PHE A 421 -6.65 32.28 -31.06
CA PHE A 421 -8.09 32.07 -31.19
C PHE A 421 -8.77 33.17 -32.03
N GLN A 422 -8.41 34.43 -31.82
CA GLN A 422 -8.92 35.54 -32.61
C GLN A 422 -8.57 35.37 -34.10
N GLU A 423 -7.34 34.95 -34.40
CA GLU A 423 -6.88 34.63 -35.76
C GLU A 423 -7.73 33.50 -36.41
N LYS A 424 -8.05 32.44 -35.64
CA LYS A 424 -8.96 31.38 -36.11
C LYS A 424 -10.36 31.92 -36.44
N ARG A 425 -10.91 32.75 -35.56
CA ARG A 425 -12.24 33.34 -35.72
C ARG A 425 -12.30 34.28 -36.93
N GLU A 426 -11.26 35.07 -37.15
CA GLU A 426 -11.14 35.95 -38.32
C GLU A 426 -11.08 35.14 -39.61
N ALA A 427 -10.23 34.11 -39.66
CA ALA A 427 -10.16 33.20 -40.79
C ALA A 427 -11.51 32.51 -41.08
N TYR A 428 -12.25 32.11 -40.05
CA TYR A 428 -13.60 31.55 -40.21
C TYR A 428 -14.59 32.59 -40.76
N SER A 429 -14.55 33.82 -40.23
CA SER A 429 -15.43 34.91 -40.65
C SER A 429 -15.21 35.31 -42.11
N GLU A 430 -13.96 35.35 -42.58
CA GLU A 430 -13.63 35.63 -43.98
C GLU A 430 -14.17 34.58 -44.96
N ARG A 431 -14.21 33.32 -44.54
CA ARG A 431 -14.73 32.21 -45.34
C ARG A 431 -16.27 32.23 -45.42
N PHE A 432 -16.92 32.75 -44.39
CA PHE A 432 -18.38 32.84 -44.29
C PHE A 432 -18.86 34.29 -44.04
N PRO A 433 -18.63 35.22 -44.98
CA PRO A 433 -18.84 36.66 -44.77
C PRO A 433 -20.31 37.05 -44.54
N LYS A 434 -21.26 36.17 -44.91
CA LYS A 434 -22.70 36.37 -44.68
C LYS A 434 -23.15 36.01 -43.26
N ARG A 435 -22.27 35.45 -42.43
CA ARG A 435 -22.58 35.01 -41.07
C ARG A 435 -21.94 35.95 -40.05
N LYS A 436 -22.71 36.36 -39.03
CA LYS A 436 -22.17 37.10 -37.89
C LYS A 436 -21.61 36.11 -36.87
N VAL A 437 -20.28 36.05 -36.76
CA VAL A 437 -19.59 35.14 -35.82
C VAL A 437 -19.53 35.75 -34.43
N LEU A 438 -20.05 35.02 -33.43
CA LEU A 438 -20.02 35.36 -32.01
C LEU A 438 -18.92 34.52 -31.31
N PRO A 439 -17.75 35.11 -30.98
CA PRO A 439 -16.66 34.37 -30.35
C PRO A 439 -16.93 34.14 -28.87
N ALA A 440 -16.65 32.92 -28.41
CA ALA A 440 -16.67 32.55 -27.00
C ALA A 440 -15.49 31.64 -26.65
N PHE A 441 -15.05 31.70 -25.40
CA PHE A 441 -13.87 30.97 -24.93
C PHE A 441 -14.11 30.43 -23.53
N LEU A 442 -14.00 29.11 -23.38
CA LEU A 442 -14.09 28.43 -22.08
C LEU A 442 -12.67 28.07 -21.62
N SER A 443 -12.30 28.46 -20.40
CA SER A 443 -11.00 28.15 -19.82
C SER A 443 -11.10 27.64 -18.39
N VAL A 444 -10.90 26.33 -18.20
CA VAL A 444 -11.03 25.68 -16.89
C VAL A 444 -10.03 26.22 -15.86
N GLY A 445 -8.83 26.60 -16.31
CA GLY A 445 -7.79 27.23 -15.47
C GLY A 445 -7.99 28.73 -15.23
N GLY A 446 -9.02 29.34 -15.82
CA GLY A 446 -9.27 30.77 -15.75
C GLY A 446 -8.41 31.62 -16.70
N PHE A 447 -8.42 32.93 -16.50
CA PHE A 447 -7.77 33.91 -17.38
C PHE A 447 -6.83 34.82 -16.60
N THR A 448 -5.75 35.29 -17.23
CA THR A 448 -4.94 36.38 -16.68
C THR A 448 -5.67 37.73 -16.83
N ARG A 449 -5.27 38.75 -16.06
CA ARG A 449 -5.89 40.09 -16.16
C ARG A 449 -5.79 40.68 -17.57
N GLY A 450 -4.62 40.55 -18.21
CA GLY A 450 -4.42 41.02 -19.59
C GLY A 450 -5.29 40.28 -20.60
N ALA A 451 -5.47 38.96 -20.42
CA ALA A 451 -6.35 38.14 -21.24
C ALA A 451 -7.81 38.57 -21.16
N LEU A 452 -8.34 38.83 -19.95
CA LEU A 452 -9.72 39.33 -19.78
C LEU A 452 -9.93 40.70 -20.43
N LYS A 453 -8.94 41.60 -20.34
CA LYS A 453 -9.00 42.89 -21.01
C LYS A 453 -9.09 42.72 -22.53
N PHE A 454 -8.23 41.86 -23.10
CA PHE A 454 -8.26 41.54 -24.53
C PHE A 454 -9.59 40.93 -24.98
N CYS A 455 -10.16 39.99 -24.21
CA CYS A 455 -11.47 39.42 -24.54
C CYS A 455 -12.56 40.47 -24.61
N ARG A 456 -12.61 41.42 -23.65
CA ARG A 456 -13.59 42.52 -23.68
C ARG A 456 -13.41 43.41 -24.90
N GLU A 457 -12.18 43.82 -25.20
CA GLU A 457 -11.87 44.68 -26.35
C GLU A 457 -12.22 44.03 -27.70
N ASN A 458 -12.25 42.70 -27.77
CA ASN A 458 -12.55 41.93 -28.99
C ASN A 458 -13.94 41.26 -28.97
N GLY A 459 -14.79 41.57 -27.98
CA GLY A 459 -16.15 41.01 -27.87
C GLY A 459 -16.21 39.49 -27.67
N ILE A 460 -15.18 38.90 -27.05
CA ILE A 460 -15.08 37.46 -26.79
C ILE A 460 -15.77 37.13 -25.46
N GLY A 461 -16.84 36.32 -25.51
CA GLY A 461 -17.48 35.78 -24.31
C GLY A 461 -16.53 34.85 -23.55
N THR A 462 -16.50 34.92 -22.22
CA THR A 462 -15.57 34.13 -21.39
C THR A 462 -16.28 33.31 -20.32
N ALA A 463 -15.84 32.08 -20.12
CA ALA A 463 -16.34 31.22 -19.04
C ALA A 463 -15.17 30.43 -18.42
N THR A 464 -15.28 30.09 -17.14
CA THR A 464 -14.32 29.20 -16.46
C THR A 464 -14.92 27.84 -16.12
N GLU A 465 -16.24 27.77 -16.11
CA GLU A 465 -17.02 26.57 -15.94
C GLU A 465 -18.38 26.80 -16.62
N ILE A 466 -19.08 25.71 -16.92
CA ILE A 466 -20.45 25.77 -17.43
C ILE A 466 -21.35 25.73 -16.19
N ARG A 467 -21.66 26.89 -15.61
CA ARG A 467 -22.56 26.96 -14.46
C ARG A 467 -24.00 26.69 -14.91
N TYR A 468 -24.67 25.79 -14.20
CA TYR A 468 -26.13 25.72 -14.19
C TYR A 468 -26.61 26.05 -12.80
N PHE A 469 -27.22 27.23 -12.63
CA PHE A 469 -28.35 27.40 -11.73
C PHE A 469 -29.31 28.39 -12.40
N GLN A 470 -30.56 27.97 -12.56
CA GLN A 470 -31.68 28.89 -12.62
C GLN A 470 -31.73 29.57 -11.25
N GLU A 471 -31.20 30.78 -11.13
CA GLU A 471 -31.84 31.72 -10.23
C GLU A 471 -33.23 31.96 -10.81
N LYS A 472 -34.24 31.49 -10.08
CA LYS A 472 -35.63 31.90 -10.28
C LYS A 472 -35.78 33.35 -9.88
#